data_AF-A0A101ISQ6-F1
#
_entry.id   AF-A0A101ISQ6-F1
#
_cell.length_a   1.000
_cell.length_b   1.000
_cell.length_c   1.000
_cell.angle_alpha   90.00
_cell.angle_beta   90.00
_cell.angle_gamma   90.00
#
_symmetry.space_group_name_H-M   'P 1'
#
loop_
_entity.id
_entity.type
_entity.pdbx_description
1 polymer ?
#
loop_
_entity_poly.entity_id
_entity_poly.type
_entity_poly.pdbx_seq_one_letter_code
_entity_poly.pdbx_strand_id
1 'polypeptide(L)'
;MKFGVEGLDAMLSGGLLERSICAVVGTYGTGKTTFALQFAYEGLRRGEKVIYISLDEREELLRATIAQKGWNMEVFGEGFYL
;
A
#
# COMPACT_ATOMS: atom_id res chain seq x y z
N MET A 1 -0.35 11.68 4.60
CA MET A 1 -0.04 10.78 3.45
C MET A 1 -1.35 10.27 2.84
N LYS A 2 -1.52 10.31 1.51
CA LYS A 2 -2.75 9.87 0.85
C LYS A 2 -2.77 8.37 0.60
N PHE A 3 -3.96 7.78 0.64
CA PHE A 3 -4.21 6.38 0.30
C PHE A 3 -4.34 6.13 -1.20
N GLY A 4 -4.50 7.18 -2.02
CA GLY A 4 -4.70 7.00 -3.46
C GLY A 4 -6.09 6.44 -3.78
N VAL A 5 -7.04 6.59 -2.86
CA VAL A 5 -8.45 6.23 -3.02
C VAL A 5 -9.25 7.50 -2.76
N GLU A 6 -9.72 8.13 -3.82
CA GLU A 6 -10.29 9.49 -3.79
C GLU A 6 -11.37 9.67 -2.70
N GLY A 7 -12.34 8.76 -2.65
CA GLY A 7 -13.42 8.82 -1.66
C GLY A 7 -12.91 8.69 -0.21
N LEU A 8 -11.94 7.80 0.03
CA LEU A 8 -11.38 7.61 1.37
C LEU A 8 -10.49 8.79 1.78
N ASP A 9 -9.66 9.29 0.86
CA ASP A 9 -8.83 10.46 1.11
C ASP A 9 -9.68 11.69 1.44
N ALA A 10 -10.81 11.88 0.75
CA ALA A 10 -11.77 12.94 1.07
C ALA A 10 -12.39 12.75 2.47
N MET A 11 -12.82 11.52 2.81
CA MET A 11 -13.38 11.21 4.14
C MET A 11 -12.39 11.47 5.28
N LEU A 12 -11.09 11.30 5.01
CA LEU A 12 -10.01 11.51 5.99
C LEU A 12 -9.38 12.91 5.88
N SER A 13 -10.05 13.88 5.25
CA SER A 13 -9.54 15.26 5.11
C SER A 13 -8.16 15.36 4.44
N GLY A 14 -7.90 14.50 3.46
CA GLY A 14 -6.65 14.47 2.69
C GLY A 14 -5.70 13.33 3.01
N GLY A 15 -6.16 12.33 3.77
CA GLY A 15 -5.44 11.08 4.02
C GLY A 15 -5.04 10.88 5.49
N LEU A 16 -4.02 10.05 5.72
CA LEU A 16 -3.55 9.74 7.07
C LEU A 16 -2.76 10.91 7.68
N LEU A 17 -3.03 11.20 8.95
CA LEU A 17 -2.29 12.17 9.76
C LEU A 17 -0.81 11.75 9.87
N GLU A 18 0.11 12.71 9.71
CA GLU A 18 1.53 12.44 9.88
C GLU A 18 1.87 11.99 11.30
N ARG A 19 2.88 11.13 11.43
CA ARG A 19 3.36 10.59 12.72
C ARG A 19 2.27 9.89 13.54
N SER A 20 1.31 9.27 12.85
CA SER A 20 0.24 8.48 13.46
C SER A 20 0.40 7.00 13.16
N ILE A 21 -0.33 6.17 13.90
CA ILE A 21 -0.46 4.74 13.65
C ILE A 21 -1.88 4.48 13.15
N CYS A 22 -2.00 3.69 12.08
CA CYS A 22 -3.27 3.28 11.50
C CYS A 22 -3.35 1.74 11.49
N ALA A 23 -4.51 1.19 11.83
CA ALA A 23 -4.80 -0.23 11.74
C ALA A 23 -5.93 -0.47 10.73
N VAL A 24 -5.73 -1.38 9.80
CA VAL A 24 -6.73 -1.80 8.81
C VAL A 24 -7.27 -3.17 9.24
N VAL A 25 -8.53 -3.20 9.68
CA VAL A 25 -9.16 -4.40 10.26
C VAL A 25 -10.27 -4.90 9.36
N GLY A 26 -10.34 -6.21 9.16
CA GLY A 26 -11.39 -6.84 8.36
C GLY A 26 -11.19 -8.35 8.23
N THR A 27 -12.25 -9.07 7.87
CA THR A 27 -12.23 -10.52 7.68
C THR A 27 -11.34 -10.95 6.50
N TYR A 28 -11.09 -12.25 6.36
CA TYR A 28 -10.33 -12.77 5.24
C TYR A 28 -10.96 -12.37 3.89
N GLY A 29 -10.12 -12.04 2.90
CA GLY A 29 -10.59 -11.67 1.56
C GLY A 29 -11.13 -10.25 1.41
N THR A 30 -11.22 -9.43 2.47
CA THR A 30 -11.74 -8.04 2.36
C THR A 30 -10.78 -7.05 1.69
N GLY A 31 -9.62 -7.51 1.20
CA GLY A 31 -8.68 -6.69 0.45
C GLY A 31 -7.66 -5.90 1.29
N LYS A 32 -7.42 -6.29 2.55
CA LYS A 32 -6.43 -5.62 3.44
C LYS A 32 -5.04 -5.51 2.81
N THR A 33 -4.53 -6.59 2.24
CA THR A 33 -3.23 -6.60 1.56
C THR A 33 -3.22 -5.68 0.35
N THR A 34 -4.25 -5.77 -0.50
CA THR A 34 -4.40 -4.87 -1.65
C THR A 34 -4.44 -3.41 -1.22
N PHE A 35 -5.13 -3.10 -0.12
CA PHE A 35 -5.21 -1.76 0.44
C PHE A 35 -3.86 -1.28 0.98
N ALA A 36 -3.13 -2.13 1.70
CA ALA A 36 -1.79 -1.81 2.20
C ALA A 36 -0.80 -1.56 1.04
N LEU A 37 -0.84 -2.38 0.00
CA LEU A 37 -0.02 -2.19 -1.20
C LEU A 37 -0.40 -0.91 -1.97
N GLN A 38 -1.68 -0.56 -2.06
CA GLN A 38 -2.13 0.70 -2.67
C GLN A 38 -1.57 1.92 -1.91
N PHE A 39 -1.60 1.89 -0.57
CA PHE A 39 -1.03 2.95 0.26
C PHE A 39 0.49 3.07 0.05
N ALA A 40 1.19 1.93 0.03
CA ALA A 40 2.63 1.88 -0.24
C ALA A 40 2.96 2.41 -1.65
N TYR A 41 2.22 1.96 -2.67
CA TYR A 41 2.37 2.40 -4.05
C TYR A 41 2.20 3.92 -4.18
N GLU A 42 1.16 4.48 -3.56
CA GLU A 42 0.90 5.92 -3.65
C GLU A 42 2.02 6.75 -2.99
N GLY A 43 2.59 6.26 -1.88
CA GLY A 43 3.78 6.85 -1.28
C GLY A 43 4.98 6.84 -2.22
N LEU A 44 5.31 5.66 -2.76
CA LEU A 44 6.43 5.49 -3.69
C LEU A 44 6.27 6.34 -4.95
N ARG A 45 5.06 6.39 -5.52
CA ARG A 45 4.72 7.22 -6.69
C ARG A 45 4.90 8.72 -6.43
N ARG A 46 4.79 9.16 -5.17
CA ARG A 46 5.03 10.55 -4.72
C ARG A 46 6.48 10.81 -4.34
N GLY A 47 7.36 9.82 -4.45
CA GLY A 47 8.77 9.92 -4.05
C GLY A 47 9.01 9.77 -2.54
N GLU A 48 8.03 9.27 -1.79
CA GLU A 48 8.19 8.97 -0.37
C GLU A 48 8.98 7.66 -0.18
N LYS A 49 9.69 7.55 0.94
CA LYS A 49 10.38 6.30 1.32
C LYS A 49 9.39 5.41 2.07
N VAL A 50 9.21 4.18 1.58
CA VAL A 50 8.28 3.22 2.15
C VAL A 50 9.02 1.93 2.52
N ILE A 51 8.66 1.37 3.67
CA ILE A 51 9.03 0.00 4.07
C ILE A 51 7.73 -0.79 4.14
N TYR A 52 7.66 -1.89 3.40
CA TYR A 52 6.53 -2.82 3.43
C TYR A 52 7.01 -4.12 4.06
N ILE A 53 6.42 -4.50 5.20
CA ILE A 53 6.77 -5.72 5.92
C ILE A 53 5.61 -6.71 5.82
N SER A 54 5.90 -7.92 5.35
CA SER A 54 4.93 -9.02 5.25
C SER A 54 5.34 -10.18 6.15
N LEU A 55 4.43 -10.67 6.98
CA LEU A 55 4.70 -11.81 7.86
C LEU A 55 4.25 -13.15 7.26
N ASP A 56 3.16 -13.16 6.49
CA ASP A 56 2.53 -14.38 5.98
C ASP A 56 2.55 -14.49 4.44
N GLU A 57 2.62 -13.37 3.73
CA GLU A 57 2.53 -13.37 2.27
C GLU A 57 3.90 -13.36 1.61
N ARG A 58 4.06 -14.27 0.64
CA ARG A 58 5.26 -14.38 -0.18
C ARG A 58 5.35 -13.25 -1.20
N GLU A 59 6.57 -12.86 -1.53
CA GLU A 59 6.87 -11.78 -2.48
C GLU A 59 6.18 -11.98 -3.84
N GLU A 60 6.17 -13.21 -4.37
CA GLU A 60 5.61 -13.46 -5.70
C GLU A 60 4.11 -13.15 -5.77
N LEU A 61 3.37 -13.36 -4.67
CA LEU A 61 1.95 -13.03 -4.57
C LEU A 61 1.72 -11.51 -4.52
N LEU A 62 2.59 -10.80 -3.80
CA LEU A 62 2.54 -9.34 -3.72
C LEU A 62 2.83 -8.73 -5.10
N ARG A 63 3.87 -9.20 -5.79
CA ARG A 63 4.21 -8.79 -7.16
C ARG A 63 3.09 -9.10 -8.15
N ALA A 64 2.48 -10.27 -8.06
CA ALA A 64 1.33 -10.62 -8.91
C ALA A 64 0.14 -9.69 -8.65
N THR A 65 -0.12 -9.33 -7.39
CA THR A 65 -1.18 -8.37 -7.02
C THR A 65 -0.91 -7.00 -7.61
N ILE A 66 0.31 -6.48 -7.49
CA ILE A 66 0.72 -5.18 -8.05
C ILE A 66 0.54 -5.19 -9.58
N ALA A 67 1.03 -6.23 -10.25
CA ALA A 67 0.91 -6.38 -11.70
C ALA A 67 -0.55 -6.46 -12.16
N GLN A 68 -1.42 -7.20 -11.43
CA GLN A 68 -2.84 -7.30 -11.74
C GLN A 68 -3.55 -5.93 -11.67
N LYS A 69 -3.10 -5.04 -10.78
CA LYS A 69 -3.64 -3.68 -10.65
C LYS A 69 -3.08 -2.68 -11.67
N GLY A 70 -2.11 -3.10 -12.49
CA GLY A 70 -1.46 -2.24 -13.48
C GLY A 70 -0.57 -1.16 -12.86
N TRP A 71 -0.13 -1.35 -11.62
CA TRP A 71 0.76 -0.40 -10.94
C TRP A 71 2.18 -0.55 -11.46
N ASN A 72 2.89 0.57 -11.63
CA ASN A 72 4.29 0.56 -12.06
C ASN A 72 5.16 -0.17 -11.03
N MET A 73 5.72 -1.31 -11.40
CA MET A 73 6.57 -2.13 -10.53
C MET A 73 7.93 -1.47 -10.25
N GLU A 74 8.42 -0.59 -11.12
CA GLU A 74 9.73 0.06 -10.96
C GLU A 74 9.78 0.92 -9.69
N VAL A 75 8.64 1.46 -9.25
CA VAL A 75 8.61 2.33 -8.06
C VAL A 75 8.83 1.54 -6.76
N PHE A 76 8.59 0.22 -6.76
CA PHE A 76 8.86 -0.65 -5.61
C PHE A 76 10.34 -1.00 -5.46
N GLY A 77 11.14 -0.79 -6.51
CA GLY A 77 12.57 -1.08 -6.54
C GLY A 77 12.90 -2.57 -6.40
N GLU A 78 14.21 -2.88 -6.37
CA GLU A 78 14.70 -4.24 -6.17
C GLU A 78 14.73 -4.65 -4.69
N GLY A 79 14.56 -3.69 -3.77
CA GLY A 79 14.61 -3.88 -2.32
C GLY A 79 13.27 -4.16 -1.65
N PHE A 80 12.30 -4.74 -2.36
CA PHE A 80 11.04 -5.21 -1.77
C PHE A 80 11.29 -6.46 -0.91
N TYR A 81 12.10 -6.28 0.13
CA TYR A 81 12.63 -7.32 1.00
C TYR A 81 12.78 -6.74 2.42
N LEU A 82 11.85 -7.13 3.30
CA LEU A 82 12.04 -7.47 4.72
C LEU A 82 10.71 -7.90 5.34
#